data_AF-A0A955PYU0-F1
#
_entry.id   AF-A0A955PYU0-F1
#
_cell.length_a   1.000
_cell.length_b   1.000
_cell.length_c   1.000
_cell.angle_alpha   90.00
_cell.angle_beta   90.00
_cell.angle_gamma   90.00
#
_symmetry.space_group_name_H-M   'P 1'
#
loop_
_entity.id
_entity.type
_entity.pdbx_description
1 polymer ?
#
loop_
_entity_poly.entity_id
_entity_poly.type
_entity_poly.pdbx_seq_one_letter_code
_entity_poly.pdbx_strand_id
1 'polypeptide(L)'
;MSKRTTNLILVVYLTIIWAAVIFRIDYFPLTWVPMYSVYEPSETISTSIKDKAAIKKGFRVTHRDGSISYVSYKDLNMPKPNFGRLYNAIIFGHDPPKHKQGNTSLGSINRWIRGLDDNERNFSVDWEWRMFWTINKTLRLEPGDPQFITRIESSHQKRVYKKADLLKGDTHKVEIQTNTVVIDWQEQWIERWNHGLL
;
A
#
# COMPACT_ATOMS: atom_id res chain seq x y z
N MET A 1 -29.89 10.72 -39.03
CA MET A 1 -29.93 9.61 -38.05
C MET A 1 -31.22 9.75 -37.23
N SER A 2 -32.06 8.70 -37.12
CA SER A 2 -33.39 8.83 -36.49
C SER A 2 -33.29 8.78 -34.96
N LYS A 3 -34.20 9.45 -34.24
CA LYS A 3 -34.27 9.42 -32.76
C LYS A 3 -34.32 8.00 -32.19
N ARG A 4 -34.97 7.06 -32.88
CA ARG A 4 -35.02 5.64 -32.48
C ARG A 4 -33.66 4.98 -32.53
N THR A 5 -32.88 5.26 -33.58
CA THR A 5 -31.52 4.71 -33.74
C THR A 5 -30.57 5.26 -32.69
N THR A 6 -30.67 6.56 -32.38
CA THR A 6 -29.89 7.20 -31.32
C THR A 6 -30.24 6.61 -29.94
N ASN A 7 -31.52 6.42 -29.63
CA ASN A 7 -31.95 5.82 -28.37
C ASN A 7 -31.47 4.38 -28.23
N LEU A 8 -31.55 3.57 -29.30
CA LEU A 8 -31.06 2.19 -29.28
C LEU A 8 -29.56 2.16 -28.97
N ILE A 9 -28.76 3.00 -29.62
CA ILE A 9 -27.32 3.09 -29.40
C ILE A 9 -27.02 3.53 -27.96
N LEU A 10 -27.74 4.52 -27.43
CA LEU A 10 -27.57 4.98 -26.05
C LEU A 10 -27.89 3.87 -25.04
N VAL A 11 -29.00 3.15 -25.24
CA VAL A 11 -29.40 2.03 -24.35
C VAL A 11 -28.37 0.91 -24.38
N VAL A 12 -27.92 0.49 -25.57
CA VAL A 12 -26.89 -0.55 -25.69
C VAL A 12 -25.57 -0.10 -25.07
N TYR A 13 -25.15 1.14 -25.31
CA TYR A 13 -23.93 1.71 -24.74
C TYR A 13 -23.99 1.78 -23.21
N LEU A 14 -25.11 2.27 -22.64
CA LEU A 14 -25.34 2.27 -21.19
C LEU A 14 -25.35 0.85 -20.62
N THR A 15 -25.97 -0.11 -21.30
CA THR A 15 -26.03 -1.51 -20.85
C THR A 15 -24.63 -2.13 -20.83
N ILE A 16 -23.80 -1.87 -21.85
CA ILE A 16 -22.41 -2.35 -21.89
C ILE A 16 -21.57 -1.70 -20.77
N ILE A 17 -21.74 -0.40 -20.52
CA ILE A 17 -21.05 0.29 -19.42
C ILE A 17 -21.46 -0.28 -18.07
N TRP A 18 -22.76 -0.40 -17.81
CA TRP A 18 -23.26 -0.93 -16.55
C TRP A 18 -22.87 -2.40 -16.35
N ALA A 19 -22.89 -3.20 -17.42
CA ALA A 19 -22.35 -4.56 -17.39
C ALA A 19 -20.85 -4.54 -17.04
N ALA A 20 -20.02 -3.71 -17.68
CA ALA A 20 -18.60 -3.62 -17.37
C ALA A 20 -18.32 -3.19 -15.92
N VAL A 21 -19.12 -2.25 -15.39
CA VAL A 21 -19.08 -1.79 -13.99
C VAL A 21 -19.47 -2.91 -13.03
N ILE A 22 -20.58 -3.61 -13.32
CA ILE A 22 -21.05 -4.74 -12.51
C ILE A 22 -20.00 -5.84 -12.53
N PHE A 23 -19.60 -6.33 -13.71
CA PHE A 23 -18.68 -7.45 -13.85
C PHE A 23 -17.21 -7.13 -13.52
N ARG A 24 -16.88 -5.86 -13.23
CA ARG A 24 -15.51 -5.41 -12.96
C ARG A 24 -14.56 -5.89 -14.08
N ILE A 25 -14.95 -5.68 -15.33
CA ILE A 25 -14.12 -6.04 -16.49
C ILE A 25 -12.94 -5.06 -16.55
N ASP A 26 -11.82 -5.44 -15.95
CA ASP A 26 -10.61 -4.61 -15.79
C ASP A 26 -9.93 -4.21 -17.13
N TYR A 27 -10.43 -4.72 -18.26
CA TYR A 27 -9.91 -4.42 -19.61
C TYR A 27 -10.62 -3.27 -20.34
N PHE A 28 -11.63 -2.64 -19.75
CA PHE A 28 -12.31 -1.51 -20.41
C PHE A 28 -11.49 -0.21 -20.24
N PRO A 29 -11.04 0.46 -21.31
CA PRO A 29 -10.04 1.54 -21.25
C PRO A 29 -10.52 2.85 -20.58
N LEU A 30 -11.76 2.92 -20.08
CA LEU A 30 -12.35 4.12 -19.46
C LEU A 30 -12.31 4.12 -17.92
N THR A 31 -11.88 3.03 -17.26
CA THR A 31 -11.81 2.94 -15.78
C THR A 31 -10.48 3.39 -15.18
N TRP A 32 -9.56 3.92 -16.00
CA TRP A 32 -8.25 4.42 -15.56
C TRP A 32 -8.31 5.78 -14.86
N VAL A 33 -9.48 6.44 -14.85
CA VAL A 33 -9.72 7.56 -13.96
C VAL A 33 -10.10 6.99 -12.59
N PRO A 34 -9.51 7.45 -11.47
CA PRO A 34 -9.93 7.07 -10.13
C PRO A 34 -11.28 7.73 -9.82
N MET A 35 -12.34 7.33 -10.52
CA MET A 35 -13.70 7.52 -10.04
C MET A 35 -13.88 6.57 -8.86
N TYR A 36 -14.44 7.07 -7.77
CA TYR A 36 -14.59 6.40 -6.49
C TYR A 36 -13.33 6.38 -5.60
N SER A 37 -12.82 7.58 -5.29
CA SER A 37 -12.40 7.79 -3.91
C SER A 37 -13.64 7.59 -3.03
N VAL A 38 -13.73 6.46 -2.34
CA VAL A 38 -14.72 6.28 -1.28
C VAL A 38 -14.38 7.32 -0.21
N TYR A 39 -15.18 8.40 -0.15
CA TYR A 39 -15.04 9.42 0.86
C TYR A 39 -15.68 8.88 2.14
N GLU A 40 -14.85 8.39 3.06
CA GLU A 40 -15.30 8.16 4.43
C GLU A 40 -15.21 9.50 5.18
N PRO A 41 -16.34 10.06 5.64
CA PRO A 41 -16.31 11.29 6.41
C PRO A 41 -15.55 11.07 7.73
N SER A 42 -14.39 11.71 7.85
CA SER A 42 -13.61 11.76 9.09
C SER A 42 -13.67 13.17 9.69
N GLU A 43 -13.65 13.24 11.01
CA GLU A 43 -13.52 14.51 11.77
C GLU A 43 -12.13 15.13 11.63
N THR A 44 -11.16 14.35 11.15
CA THR A 44 -9.76 14.77 10.97
C THR A 44 -9.30 14.56 9.53
N ILE A 45 -8.45 15.48 9.07
CA ILE A 45 -7.74 15.39 7.80
C ILE A 45 -6.26 15.22 8.12
N SER A 46 -5.70 14.06 7.78
CA SER A 46 -4.27 13.79 7.96
C SER A 46 -3.52 13.97 6.64
N THR A 47 -2.42 14.70 6.67
CA THR A 47 -1.49 14.83 5.53
C THR A 47 -0.12 14.32 5.94
N SER A 48 0.51 13.49 5.10
CA SER A 48 1.86 12.99 5.37
C SER A 48 2.88 14.10 5.15
N ILE A 49 3.70 14.39 6.16
CA ILE A 49 4.89 15.22 6.01
C ILE A 49 5.97 14.34 5.39
N LYS A 50 6.33 14.64 4.15
CA LYS A 50 7.49 14.02 3.52
C LYS A 50 8.75 14.69 4.07
N ASP A 51 9.28 14.19 5.18
CA ASP A 51 10.64 14.53 5.59
C ASP A 51 11.62 13.97 4.56
N LYS A 52 12.05 14.85 3.64
CA LYS A 52 12.96 14.50 2.56
C LYS A 52 14.31 14.03 3.07
N ALA A 53 14.75 14.50 4.24
CA ALA A 53 16.02 14.10 4.83
C ALA A 53 15.94 12.66 5.36
N ALA A 54 14.88 12.34 6.11
CA ALA A 54 14.62 10.97 6.58
C ALA A 54 14.46 9.98 5.41
N ILE A 55 13.65 10.32 4.40
CA ILE A 55 13.45 9.47 3.21
C ILE A 55 14.76 9.26 2.44
N LYS A 56 15.62 10.29 2.36
CA LYS A 56 16.92 10.19 1.69
C LYS A 56 17.88 9.29 2.48
N LYS A 57 17.82 9.32 3.81
CA LYS A 57 18.62 8.46 4.70
C LYS A 57 18.18 6.99 4.57
N GLY A 58 16.88 6.76 4.39
CA GLY A 58 16.31 5.42 4.21
C GLY A 58 15.97 4.75 5.54
N PHE A 59 15.84 3.43 5.52
CA PHE A 59 15.51 2.65 6.71
C PHE A 59 16.68 2.66 7.69
N ARG A 60 16.39 2.84 8.98
CA ARG A 60 17.36 2.53 10.02
C ARG A 60 17.31 1.03 10.24
N VAL A 61 18.45 0.36 10.13
CA VAL A 61 18.54 -1.09 10.32
C VAL A 61 19.49 -1.42 11.46
N THR A 62 19.15 -2.45 12.22
CA THR A 62 20.06 -3.05 13.20
C THR A 62 20.50 -4.41 12.66
N HIS A 63 21.79 -4.66 12.71
CA HIS A 63 22.42 -5.90 12.30
C HIS A 63 22.48 -6.88 13.48
N ARG A 64 22.73 -8.15 13.18
CA ARG A 64 22.83 -9.23 14.17
C ARG A 64 23.96 -9.02 15.17
N ASP A 65 25.07 -8.43 14.73
CA ASP A 65 26.18 -8.01 15.60
C ASP A 65 25.87 -6.79 16.49
N GLY A 66 24.65 -6.23 16.39
CA GLY A 66 24.19 -5.07 17.13
C GLY A 66 24.57 -3.72 16.51
N SER A 67 25.32 -3.72 15.40
CA SER A 67 25.65 -2.49 14.68
C SER A 67 24.42 -1.88 14.02
N ILE A 68 24.44 -0.56 13.83
CA ILE A 68 23.33 0.19 13.24
C ILE A 68 23.81 0.82 11.94
N SER A 69 23.05 0.63 10.87
CA SER A 69 23.30 1.29 9.60
C SER A 69 22.00 1.84 8.99
N TYR A 70 22.12 2.38 7.78
CA TYR A 70 21.00 2.90 7.04
C TYR A 70 20.96 2.29 5.65
N VAL A 71 19.77 1.83 5.24
CA VAL A 71 19.53 1.22 3.93
C VAL A 71 18.64 2.14 3.12
N SER A 72 19.22 2.69 2.06
CA SER A 72 18.57 3.64 1.15
C SER A 72 18.18 2.99 -0.18
N TYR A 73 17.51 3.76 -1.03
CA TYR A 73 17.17 3.35 -2.39
C TYR A 73 18.40 2.99 -3.24
N LYS A 74 19.58 3.55 -2.93
CA LYS A 74 20.82 3.26 -3.67
C LYS A 74 21.34 1.87 -3.33
N ASP A 75 21.30 1.51 -2.06
CA ASP A 75 21.82 0.23 -1.55
C ASP A 75 20.95 -0.93 -2.05
N LEU A 76 19.64 -0.68 -2.19
CA LEU A 76 18.69 -1.65 -2.75
C LEU A 76 18.64 -1.65 -4.29
N ASN A 77 19.47 -0.86 -4.97
CA ASN A 77 19.44 -0.66 -6.42
C ASN A 77 18.01 -0.39 -6.95
N MET A 78 17.24 0.44 -6.24
CA MET A 78 15.83 0.68 -6.52
C MET A 78 15.58 2.14 -6.93
N PRO A 79 14.68 2.41 -7.90
CA PRO A 79 14.25 3.78 -8.20
C PRO A 79 13.63 4.47 -6.98
N LYS A 80 13.95 5.75 -6.77
CA LYS A 80 13.42 6.56 -5.65
C LYS A 80 11.89 6.47 -5.46
N PRO A 81 11.05 6.50 -6.51
CA PRO A 81 9.59 6.40 -6.33
C PRO A 81 9.15 5.07 -5.72
N ASN A 82 9.79 3.97 -6.13
CA ASN A 82 9.48 2.63 -5.62
C ASN A 82 9.94 2.49 -4.17
N PHE A 83 11.13 2.99 -3.86
CA PHE A 83 11.62 3.03 -2.48
C PHE A 83 10.71 3.88 -1.59
N GLY A 84 10.28 5.04 -2.07
CA GLY A 84 9.34 5.90 -1.35
C GLY A 84 8.03 5.17 -1.03
N ARG A 85 7.57 4.27 -1.90
CA ARG A 85 6.38 3.45 -1.63
C ARG A 85 6.63 2.36 -0.60
N LEU A 86 7.80 1.70 -0.64
CA LEU A 86 8.20 0.75 0.40
C LEU A 86 8.25 1.43 1.77
N TYR A 87 8.95 2.57 1.81
CA TYR A 87 9.20 3.38 2.99
C TYR A 87 7.91 3.95 3.59
N ASN A 88 6.98 4.48 2.78
CA ASN A 88 5.77 5.20 3.26
C ASN A 88 4.48 4.40 3.31
N ALA A 89 4.38 3.30 2.60
CA ALA A 89 3.13 2.54 2.53
C ALA A 89 3.34 1.11 3.03
N ILE A 90 4.21 0.35 2.36
CA ILE A 90 4.30 -1.09 2.56
C ILE A 90 4.73 -1.45 3.99
N ILE A 91 5.74 -0.74 4.54
CA ILE A 91 6.17 -0.98 5.93
C ILE A 91 5.06 -0.67 6.95
N PHE A 92 4.13 0.23 6.64
CA PHE A 92 2.99 0.58 7.50
C PHE A 92 1.77 -0.33 7.26
N GLY A 93 1.94 -1.47 6.58
CA GLY A 93 0.86 -2.41 6.27
C GLY A 93 -0.13 -1.88 5.23
N HIS A 94 0.20 -0.80 4.51
CA HIS A 94 -0.64 -0.33 3.42
C HIS A 94 -0.40 -1.15 2.16
N ASP A 95 -1.36 -2.02 1.85
CA ASP A 95 -1.39 -2.82 0.65
C ASP A 95 -1.22 -1.96 -0.63
N PRO A 96 -0.46 -2.44 -1.63
CA PRO A 96 -0.51 -1.89 -2.98
C PRO A 96 -1.97 -1.78 -3.47
N PRO A 97 -2.37 -0.74 -4.23
CA PRO A 97 -3.76 -0.56 -4.66
C PRO A 97 -4.36 -1.77 -5.36
N LYS A 98 -3.55 -2.56 -6.10
CA LYS A 98 -3.99 -3.83 -6.71
C LYS A 98 -4.43 -4.87 -5.68
N HIS A 99 -3.68 -5.03 -4.59
CA HIS A 99 -4.03 -5.95 -3.49
C HIS A 99 -5.25 -5.41 -2.72
N LYS A 100 -5.27 -4.10 -2.45
CA LYS A 100 -6.42 -3.44 -1.83
C LYS A 100 -7.69 -3.61 -2.66
N GLN A 101 -7.64 -3.43 -3.98
CA GLN A 101 -8.79 -3.63 -4.89
C GLN A 101 -9.21 -5.10 -4.97
N GLY A 102 -8.26 -6.03 -4.97
CA GLY A 102 -8.53 -7.47 -4.91
C GLY A 102 -9.19 -7.92 -3.61
N ASN A 103 -8.91 -7.22 -2.51
CA ASN A 103 -9.45 -7.48 -1.17
C ASN A 103 -10.63 -6.58 -0.78
N THR A 104 -10.94 -5.51 -1.53
CA THR A 104 -12.17 -4.73 -1.30
C THR A 104 -13.38 -5.63 -1.50
N SER A 105 -14.35 -5.54 -0.58
CA SER A 105 -15.58 -6.33 -0.62
C SER A 105 -16.23 -6.21 -2.00
N LEU A 106 -16.21 -7.31 -2.75
CA LEU A 106 -17.04 -7.44 -3.94
C LEU A 106 -18.50 -7.37 -3.51
N GLY A 107 -19.33 -6.66 -4.28
CA GLY A 107 -20.78 -6.69 -4.06
C GLY A 107 -21.32 -8.12 -4.19
N SER A 108 -22.46 -8.41 -3.56
CA SER A 108 -23.02 -9.75 -3.43
C SER A 108 -23.17 -10.50 -4.77
N ILE A 109 -23.56 -9.77 -5.83
CA ILE A 109 -23.70 -10.30 -7.20
C ILE A 109 -22.35 -10.77 -7.76
N ASN A 110 -21.29 -10.00 -7.52
CA ASN A 110 -19.95 -10.32 -8.02
C ASN A 110 -19.31 -11.50 -7.28
N ARG A 111 -19.60 -11.64 -5.99
CA ARG A 111 -19.20 -12.84 -5.23
C ARG A 111 -19.90 -14.08 -5.74
N TRP A 112 -21.22 -13.99 -5.94
CA TRP A 112 -22.03 -15.11 -6.44
C TRP A 112 -21.55 -15.61 -7.82
N ILE A 113 -21.30 -14.72 -8.78
CA ILE A 113 -20.80 -15.11 -10.11
C ILE A 113 -19.40 -15.75 -10.04
N ARG A 114 -18.56 -15.30 -9.10
CA ARG A 114 -17.16 -15.77 -8.96
C ARG A 114 -17.02 -16.95 -8.00
N GLY A 115 -18.10 -17.41 -7.37
CA GLY A 115 -18.07 -18.49 -6.38
C GLY A 115 -17.22 -18.18 -5.15
N LEU A 116 -17.12 -16.91 -4.75
CA LEU A 116 -16.28 -16.46 -3.63
C LEU A 116 -17.10 -16.37 -2.34
N ASP A 117 -16.55 -16.91 -1.25
CA ASP A 117 -17.16 -16.80 0.09
C ASP A 117 -17.09 -15.37 0.63
N ASP A 118 -18.03 -15.00 1.50
CA ASP A 118 -18.19 -13.63 2.00
C ASP A 118 -16.98 -13.10 2.80
N ASN A 119 -16.14 -14.01 3.31
CA ASN A 119 -14.98 -13.71 4.16
C ASN A 119 -13.61 -13.98 3.50
N GLU A 120 -13.57 -14.42 2.23
CA GLU A 120 -12.31 -14.83 1.61
C GLU A 120 -11.52 -13.59 1.13
N ARG A 121 -10.39 -13.30 1.78
CA ARG A 121 -9.41 -12.33 1.29
C ARG A 121 -8.61 -13.00 0.17
N ASN A 122 -8.77 -12.51 -1.06
CA ASN A 122 -8.04 -13.02 -2.23
C ASN A 122 -6.50 -12.90 -2.09
N PHE A 123 -6.02 -11.95 -1.29
CA PHE A 123 -4.59 -11.74 -1.08
C PHE A 123 -4.28 -11.51 0.41
N SER A 124 -3.74 -12.50 1.10
CA SER A 124 -3.02 -12.29 2.36
C SER A 124 -1.52 -12.26 2.06
N VAL A 125 -0.88 -11.11 2.30
CA VAL A 125 0.55 -10.96 2.07
C VAL A 125 1.21 -10.55 3.38
N ASP A 126 2.15 -11.36 3.83
CA ASP A 126 3.03 -11.05 4.94
C ASP A 126 4.10 -10.06 4.48
N TRP A 127 3.77 -8.76 4.54
CA TRP A 127 4.66 -7.69 4.09
C TRP A 127 5.92 -7.55 4.94
N GLU A 128 5.84 -7.90 6.22
CA GLU A 128 6.97 -7.87 7.15
C GLU A 128 8.03 -8.89 6.71
N TRP A 129 7.61 -10.14 6.48
CA TRP A 129 8.48 -11.18 5.94
C TRP A 129 9.09 -10.77 4.61
N ARG A 130 8.25 -10.32 3.66
CA ARG A 130 8.70 -9.96 2.32
C ARG A 130 9.72 -8.83 2.35
N MET A 131 9.54 -7.86 3.24
CA MET A 131 10.51 -6.78 3.43
C MET A 131 11.85 -7.31 3.92
N PHE A 132 11.85 -8.11 4.99
CA PHE A 132 13.07 -8.71 5.53
C PHE A 132 13.81 -9.56 4.52
N TRP A 133 13.08 -10.45 3.83
CA TRP A 133 13.64 -11.31 2.81
C TRP A 133 14.23 -10.49 1.66
N THR A 134 13.49 -9.51 1.15
CA THR A 134 13.93 -8.69 0.00
C THR A 134 15.17 -7.86 0.35
N ILE A 135 15.18 -7.18 1.51
CA ILE A 135 16.29 -6.30 1.89
C ILE A 135 17.56 -7.12 2.11
N ASN A 136 17.50 -8.18 2.92
CA ASN A 136 18.68 -9.01 3.20
C ASN A 136 19.18 -9.73 1.93
N LYS A 137 18.29 -10.33 1.11
CA LYS A 137 18.71 -10.99 -0.14
C LYS A 137 19.31 -10.01 -1.15
N THR A 138 18.79 -8.79 -1.25
CA THR A 138 19.35 -7.75 -2.13
C THR A 138 20.78 -7.39 -1.71
N LEU A 139 21.02 -7.33 -0.40
CA LEU A 139 22.34 -7.07 0.18
C LEU A 139 23.22 -8.33 0.29
N ARG A 140 22.72 -9.49 -0.14
CA ARG A 140 23.39 -10.80 -0.07
C ARG A 140 23.79 -11.20 1.36
N LEU A 141 22.93 -10.87 2.31
CA LEU A 141 23.10 -11.19 3.73
C LEU A 141 22.29 -12.46 4.04
N GLU A 142 22.98 -13.50 4.47
CA GLU A 142 22.37 -14.73 4.94
C GLU A 142 22.12 -14.67 6.46
N PRO A 143 21.15 -15.42 7.01
CA PRO A 143 20.81 -15.37 8.42
C PRO A 143 22.00 -15.69 9.32
N GLY A 144 22.96 -16.49 8.87
CA GLY A 144 24.18 -16.78 9.63
C GLY A 144 25.15 -15.60 9.77
N ASP A 145 25.00 -14.55 8.94
CA ASP A 145 25.99 -13.49 8.84
C ASP A 145 25.88 -12.49 10.00
N PRO A 146 27.01 -11.98 10.55
CA PRO A 146 26.99 -10.92 11.56
C PRO A 146 26.30 -9.64 11.08
N GLN A 147 26.42 -9.37 9.78
CA GLN A 147 25.79 -8.23 9.12
C GLN A 147 24.34 -8.49 8.73
N PHE A 148 23.75 -9.64 9.05
CA PHE A 148 22.34 -9.90 8.77
C PHE A 148 21.46 -8.86 9.46
N ILE A 149 20.53 -8.26 8.74
CA ILE A 149 19.61 -7.26 9.31
C ILE A 149 18.53 -7.99 10.11
N THR A 150 18.45 -7.68 11.40
CA THR A 150 17.50 -8.26 12.36
C THR A 150 16.39 -7.30 12.78
N ARG A 151 16.56 -5.99 12.55
CA ARG A 151 15.53 -4.98 12.82
C ARG A 151 15.50 -3.94 11.72
N ILE A 152 14.30 -3.56 11.29
CA ILE A 152 14.06 -2.51 10.30
C ILE A 152 13.12 -1.47 10.92
N GLU A 153 13.52 -0.21 10.90
CA GLU A 153 12.76 0.89 11.45
C GLU A 153 12.50 1.97 10.40
N SER A 154 11.27 2.50 10.41
CA SER A 154 10.89 3.70 9.67
C SER A 154 10.01 4.60 10.53
N SER A 155 10.20 5.91 10.44
CA SER A 155 9.45 6.89 11.23
C SER A 155 8.95 8.02 10.33
N HIS A 156 7.63 8.19 10.25
CA HIS A 156 6.97 9.20 9.41
C HIS A 156 6.14 10.16 10.23
N GLN A 157 6.24 11.43 9.89
CA GLN A 157 5.41 12.45 10.48
C GLN A 157 4.15 12.67 9.66
N LYS A 158 3.03 12.83 10.34
CA LYS A 158 1.74 13.24 9.78
C LYS A 158 1.31 14.54 10.46
N ARG A 159 0.79 15.47 9.68
CA ARG A 159 0.03 16.62 10.18
C ARG A 159 -1.42 16.22 10.23
N VAL A 160 -2.01 16.29 11.41
CA VAL A 160 -3.42 16.03 11.63
C VAL A 160 -4.11 17.36 11.90
N TYR A 161 -5.12 17.64 11.08
CA TYR A 161 -5.94 18.83 11.18
C TYR A 161 -7.36 18.42 11.57
N LYS A 162 -7.99 19.16 12.47
CA LYS A 162 -9.42 19.00 12.73
C LYS A 162 -10.22 19.66 11.62
N LYS A 163 -11.24 18.96 11.11
CA LYS A 163 -12.08 19.46 10.02
C LYS A 163 -12.77 20.78 10.40
N ALA A 164 -13.21 20.93 11.64
CA ALA A 164 -13.85 22.14 12.15
C ALA A 164 -12.93 23.37 12.11
N ASP A 165 -11.62 23.20 12.31
CA ASP A 165 -10.65 24.30 12.29
C ASP A 165 -10.29 24.67 10.83
N LEU A 166 -10.11 23.68 9.96
CA LEU A 166 -9.89 23.90 8.52
C LEU A 166 -11.06 24.61 7.85
N LEU A 167 -12.30 24.24 8.19
CA LEU A 167 -13.50 24.91 7.65
C LEU A 167 -13.61 26.38 8.08
N LYS A 168 -12.97 26.75 9.20
CA LYS A 168 -12.86 28.14 9.67
C LYS A 168 -11.63 28.86 9.10
N GLY A 169 -10.85 28.21 8.24
CA GLY A 169 -9.60 28.73 7.68
C GLY A 169 -8.41 28.71 8.63
N ASP A 170 -8.55 28.13 9.84
CA ASP A 170 -7.46 28.06 10.83
C ASP A 170 -6.55 26.87 10.50
N THR A 171 -5.45 27.15 9.81
CA THR A 171 -4.42 26.16 9.44
C THR A 171 -3.24 26.13 10.43
N HIS A 172 -3.26 27.00 11.44
CA HIS A 172 -2.18 27.10 12.43
C HIS A 172 -2.30 26.05 13.53
N LYS A 173 -3.53 25.60 13.84
CA LYS A 173 -3.78 24.48 14.75
C LYS A 173 -3.52 23.15 14.05
N VAL A 174 -2.28 22.70 14.12
CA VAL A 174 -1.83 21.42 13.55
C VAL A 174 -1.23 20.53 14.64
N GLU A 175 -1.70 19.29 14.70
CA GLU A 175 -1.08 18.26 15.51
C GLU A 175 -0.06 17.51 14.65
N ILE A 176 1.18 17.38 15.13
CA ILE A 176 2.22 16.59 14.45
C ILE A 176 2.30 15.23 15.15
N GLN A 177 1.83 14.20 14.46
CA GLN A 177 1.93 12.81 14.91
C GLN A 177 3.14 12.15 14.25
N THR A 178 3.96 11.47 15.04
CA THR A 178 5.07 10.65 14.51
C THR A 178 4.66 9.19 14.60
N ASN A 179 4.52 8.54 13.44
CA ASN A 179 4.25 7.12 13.34
C ASN A 179 5.57 6.39 13.11
N THR A 180 5.94 5.54 14.05
CA THR A 180 7.11 4.67 13.92
C THR A 180 6.64 3.24 13.71
N VAL A 181 7.24 2.56 12.75
CA VAL A 181 7.11 1.11 12.60
C VAL A 181 8.47 0.49 12.83
N VAL A 182 8.46 -0.56 13.63
CA VAL A 182 9.60 -1.43 13.89
C VAL A 182 9.18 -2.82 13.47
N ILE A 183 9.97 -3.43 12.61
CA ILE A 183 9.80 -4.84 12.24
C ILE A 183 11.04 -5.57 12.74
N ASP A 184 10.81 -6.59 13.55
CA ASP A 184 11.84 -7.44 14.14
C ASP A 184 11.89 -8.79 13.44
N TRP A 185 13.09 -9.33 13.31
CA TRP A 185 13.31 -10.70 12.84
C TRP A 185 12.62 -11.66 13.79
N GLN A 186 11.86 -12.59 13.21
CA GLN A 186 11.18 -13.64 13.95
C GLN A 186 11.87 -14.97 13.67
N GLU A 187 12.24 -15.72 14.72
CA GLU A 187 12.94 -17.00 14.57
C GLU A 187 12.16 -18.01 13.71
N GLN A 188 10.82 -17.97 13.75
CA GLN A 188 9.96 -18.80 12.89
C GLN A 188 10.17 -18.56 11.38
N TRP A 189 10.77 -17.44 10.98
CA TRP A 189 11.09 -17.15 9.58
C TRP A 189 12.35 -17.87 9.08
N ILE A 190 13.14 -18.50 9.97
CA ILE A 190 14.34 -19.24 9.56
C ILE A 190 13.99 -20.40 8.63
N GLU A 191 12.87 -21.08 8.89
CA GLU A 191 12.36 -22.15 8.03
C GLU A 191 11.93 -21.59 6.67
N ARG A 192 11.24 -20.44 6.67
CA ARG A 192 10.75 -19.76 5.46
C ARG A 192 11.87 -19.21 4.58
N TRP A 193 13.02 -18.91 5.15
CA TRP A 193 14.16 -18.31 4.44
C TRP A 193 14.61 -19.11 3.22
N ASN A 194 14.62 -20.43 3.34
CA ASN A 194 15.00 -21.33 2.26
C ASN A 194 13.88 -21.54 1.22
N HIS A 195 12.63 -21.25 1.58
CA HIS A 195 11.45 -21.40 0.72
C HIS A 195 11.08 -20.13 -0.06
N GLY A 196 11.64 -18.96 0.33
CA GLY A 196 11.49 -17.72 -0.42
C GLY A 196 10.28 -16.88 -0.01
N LEU A 197 9.66 -16.19 -0.98
CA LEU A 197 8.54 -15.26 -0.77
C LEU A 197 7.14 -15.93 -0.76
N LEU A 198 7.11 -17.26 -0.85
CA LEU A 198 5.90 -18.09 -0.90
C LEU A 198 5.51 -18.55 0.51
#